data_AF-B8KS96-F1
#
_entry.id   AF-B8KS96-F1
#
_cell.length_a   1.000
_cell.length_b   1.000
_cell.length_c   1.000
_cell.angle_alpha   90.00
_cell.angle_beta   90.00
_cell.angle_gamma   90.00
#
_symmetry.space_group_name_H-M   'P 1'
#
loop_
_entity.id
_entity.type
_entity.pdbx_description
1 polymer ?
#
loop_
_entity_poly.entity_id
_entity_poly.type
_entity_poly.pdbx_seq_one_letter_code
_entity_poly.pdbx_strand_id
1 'polypeptide(L)'
;MLINILIGMVMMTTCLLLQSVLLLLTLRIYRSRASIIDSPSIFSSIRVVNGVMWILVLGTSAQIAAWAQLYIWIGEFDYFADAFYFSAVSFSTLGYGDIVLSVSYRILGALEAVNGVLMIGVSTAVLMSVFQDAIRRALSARHHE
;
A
#
# COMPACT_ATOMS: atom_id res chain seq x y z
N MET A 1 -16.85 22.39 -1.55
CA MET A 1 -17.17 20.95 -1.53
C MET A 1 -16.88 20.24 -2.85
N LEU A 2 -17.49 20.62 -3.99
CA LEU A 2 -17.26 19.93 -5.28
C LEU A 2 -15.78 19.87 -5.69
N ILE A 3 -15.05 20.98 -5.50
CA ILE A 3 -13.60 21.06 -5.78
C ILE A 3 -12.79 20.04 -4.96
N ASN A 4 -13.14 19.83 -3.68
CA ASN A 4 -12.46 18.88 -2.81
C ASN A 4 -12.75 17.44 -3.22
N ILE A 5 -13.96 17.15 -3.72
CA ILE A 5 -14.26 15.84 -4.30
C ILE A 5 -13.40 15.60 -5.54
N LEU A 6 -13.28 16.58 -6.44
CA LEU A 6 -12.42 16.47 -7.62
C LEU A 6 -10.96 16.26 -7.26
N ILE A 7 -10.42 17.04 -6.30
CA ILE A 7 -9.06 16.88 -5.79
C ILE A 7 -8.86 15.46 -5.22
N GLY A 8 -9.78 14.99 -4.38
CA GLY A 8 -9.73 13.65 -3.81
C GLY A 8 -9.76 12.57 -4.89
N MET A 9 -10.61 12.69 -5.90
CA MET A 9 -10.69 11.72 -7.01
C MET A 9 -9.40 11.66 -7.84
N VAL A 10 -8.79 12.82 -8.12
CA VAL A 10 -7.49 12.90 -8.82
C VAL A 10 -6.40 12.23 -7.96
N MET A 11 -6.42 12.49 -6.66
CA MET A 11 -5.47 11.89 -5.73
C MET A 11 -5.63 10.37 -5.64
N MET A 12 -6.86 9.88 -5.52
CA MET A 12 -7.19 8.45 -5.54
C MET A 12 -6.73 7.78 -6.83
N THR A 13 -6.95 8.43 -7.98
CA THR A 13 -6.48 7.92 -9.27
C THR A 13 -4.96 7.84 -9.31
N THR A 14 -4.27 8.84 -8.76
CA THR A 14 -2.80 8.84 -8.65
C THR A 14 -2.31 7.69 -7.77
N CYS A 15 -2.95 7.46 -6.61
CA CYS A 15 -2.68 6.32 -5.75
C CYS A 15 -2.90 4.99 -6.48
N LEU A 16 -4.00 4.84 -7.22
CA LEU A 16 -4.30 3.64 -8.00
C LEU A 16 -3.25 3.35 -9.08
N LEU A 17 -2.76 4.39 -9.76
CA LEU A 17 -1.69 4.25 -10.76
C LEU A 17 -0.37 3.84 -10.09
N LEU A 18 -0.01 4.48 -8.97
CA LEU A 18 1.17 4.12 -8.17
C LEU A 18 1.07 2.68 -7.68
N GLN A 19 -0.09 2.29 -7.15
CA GLN A 19 -0.36 0.92 -6.71
C GLN A 19 -0.20 -0.06 -7.88
N SER A 20 -0.75 0.24 -9.06
CA SER A 20 -0.63 -0.60 -10.25
C SER A 20 0.83 -0.81 -10.67
N VAL A 21 1.63 0.26 -10.70
CA VAL A 21 3.07 0.17 -10.97
C VAL A 21 3.78 -0.68 -9.92
N LEU A 22 3.43 -0.49 -8.64
CA LEU A 22 4.01 -1.25 -7.55
C LEU A 22 3.71 -2.75 -7.64
N LEU A 23 2.48 -3.12 -8.02
CA LEU A 23 2.11 -4.52 -8.25
C LEU A 23 2.92 -5.12 -9.41
N LEU A 24 3.07 -4.39 -10.52
CA LEU A 24 3.87 -4.85 -11.65
C LEU A 24 5.34 -5.05 -11.26
N LEU A 25 5.92 -4.13 -10.49
CA LEU A 25 7.29 -4.25 -9.97
C LEU A 25 7.42 -5.44 -9.04
N THR A 26 6.47 -5.62 -8.12
CA THR A 26 6.42 -6.75 -7.18
C THR A 26 6.38 -8.08 -7.92
N LEU A 27 5.49 -8.22 -8.91
CA LEU A 27 5.37 -9.42 -9.74
C LEU A 27 6.62 -9.66 -10.59
N ARG A 28 7.23 -8.61 -11.16
CA ARG A 28 8.46 -8.71 -11.94
C ARG A 28 9.64 -9.18 -11.09
N ILE A 29 9.81 -8.60 -9.90
CA ILE A 29 10.84 -9.01 -8.94
C ILE A 29 10.59 -10.45 -8.49
N TYR A 30 9.35 -10.79 -8.13
CA TYR A 30 8.97 -12.14 -7.74
C TYR A 30 9.30 -13.16 -8.84
N ARG A 31 8.88 -12.91 -10.08
CA ARG A 31 9.19 -13.79 -11.23
C ARG A 31 10.68 -13.90 -11.52
N SER A 32 11.43 -12.80 -11.45
CA SER A 32 12.88 -12.82 -11.66
C SER A 32 13.62 -13.65 -10.62
N ARG A 33 13.04 -13.78 -9.41
CA ARG A 33 13.57 -14.58 -8.31
C ARG A 33 12.90 -15.94 -8.19
N ALA A 34 11.99 -16.30 -9.10
CA ALA A 34 11.28 -17.57 -9.06
C ALA A 34 12.24 -18.77 -9.22
N SER A 35 13.33 -18.61 -9.98
CA SER A 35 14.38 -19.63 -10.09
C SER A 35 15.13 -19.90 -8.78
N ILE A 36 15.12 -18.97 -7.84
CA ILE A 36 15.68 -19.13 -6.48
C ILE A 36 14.68 -19.85 -5.55
N ILE A 37 13.39 -19.84 -5.88
CA ILE A 37 12.30 -20.51 -5.14
C ILE A 37 12.23 -22.00 -5.47
N ASP A 38 12.77 -22.43 -6.63
CA ASP A 38 12.83 -23.85 -7.01
C ASP A 38 13.86 -24.67 -6.19
N SER A 39 14.57 -24.04 -5.24
CA SER A 39 15.34 -24.78 -4.24
C SER A 39 14.42 -25.41 -3.19
N PRO A 40 14.69 -26.63 -2.67
CA PRO A 40 13.86 -27.30 -1.66
C PRO A 40 13.81 -26.59 -0.29
N SER A 41 14.47 -25.44 -0.14
CA SER A 41 14.57 -24.72 1.13
C SER A 41 13.42 -23.74 1.36
N ILE A 42 12.62 -24.02 2.38
CA ILE A 42 11.58 -23.12 2.93
C ILE A 42 12.13 -21.71 3.24
N PHE A 43 13.39 -21.61 3.65
CA PHE A 43 14.04 -20.32 3.93
C PHE A 43 14.18 -19.43 2.68
N SER A 44 14.28 -20.01 1.49
CA SER A 44 14.30 -19.26 0.23
C SER A 44 12.94 -18.60 -0.03
N SER A 45 11.86 -19.36 0.12
CA SER A 45 10.49 -18.89 -0.02
C SER A 45 10.14 -17.78 0.98
N ILE A 46 10.52 -17.94 2.26
CA ILE A 46 10.29 -16.92 3.29
C ILE A 46 10.98 -15.60 2.94
N ARG A 47 12.24 -15.63 2.47
CA ARG A 47 12.98 -14.42 2.08
C ARG A 47 12.29 -13.67 0.94
N VAL A 48 11.75 -14.39 -0.05
CA VAL A 48 11.06 -13.76 -1.18
C VAL A 48 9.74 -13.13 -0.74
N VAL A 49 8.92 -13.85 0.04
CA VAL A 49 7.65 -13.32 0.57
C VAL A 49 7.90 -12.08 1.44
N ASN A 50 8.91 -12.12 2.31
CA ASN A 50 9.27 -10.97 3.14
C ASN A 50 9.74 -9.77 2.29
N GLY A 51 10.50 -10.01 1.22
CA GLY A 51 10.86 -8.96 0.27
C GLY A 51 9.65 -8.31 -0.42
N VAL A 52 8.66 -9.12 -0.82
CA VAL A 52 7.39 -8.62 -1.37
C VAL A 52 6.62 -7.80 -0.34
N MET A 53 6.55 -8.27 0.91
CA MET A 53 5.90 -7.54 2.00
C MET A 53 6.53 -6.16 2.22
N TRP A 54 7.86 -6.05 2.23
CA TRP A 54 8.55 -4.75 2.34
C TRP A 54 8.23 -3.80 1.19
N ILE A 55 8.20 -4.29 -0.04
CA ILE A 55 7.84 -3.47 -1.20
C ILE A 55 6.42 -2.91 -1.04
N LEU A 56 5.46 -3.74 -0.63
CA LEU A 56 4.08 -3.32 -0.39
C LEU A 56 3.97 -2.28 0.74
N VAL A 57 4.66 -2.49 1.87
CA VAL A 57 4.67 -1.54 2.99
C VAL A 57 5.25 -0.19 2.59
N LEU A 58 6.39 -0.17 1.88
CA LEU A 58 7.00 1.06 1.37
C LEU A 58 6.09 1.75 0.35
N GLY A 59 5.42 0.97 -0.49
CA GLY A 59 4.40 1.44 -1.43
C GLY A 59 3.23 2.16 -0.79
N THR A 60 2.63 1.53 0.22
CA THR A 60 1.54 2.11 1.00
C THR A 60 2.02 3.37 1.72
N SER A 61 3.22 3.34 2.30
CA SER A 61 3.82 4.51 2.96
C SER A 61 4.04 5.68 2.00
N ALA A 62 4.42 5.41 0.75
CA ALA A 62 4.54 6.44 -0.29
C ALA A 62 3.18 7.05 -0.66
N GLN A 63 2.10 6.27 -0.64
CA GLN A 63 0.74 6.78 -0.90
C GLN A 63 0.23 7.64 0.26
N ILE A 64 0.49 7.23 1.50
CA ILE A 64 0.25 8.04 2.70
C ILE A 64 1.02 9.36 2.60
N ALA A 65 2.32 9.31 2.28
CA ALA A 65 3.13 10.51 2.09
C ALA A 65 2.56 11.43 1.00
N ALA A 66 2.00 10.87 -0.07
CA ALA A 66 1.42 11.64 -1.15
C ALA A 66 0.12 12.37 -0.70
N TRP A 67 -0.71 11.75 0.15
CA TRP A 67 -1.87 12.41 0.77
C TRP A 67 -1.43 13.48 1.79
N ALA A 68 -0.44 13.18 2.63
CA ALA A 68 0.16 14.15 3.54
C ALA A 68 0.65 15.40 2.78
N GLN A 69 1.34 15.20 1.66
CA GLN A 69 1.83 16.27 0.82
C GLN A 69 0.70 17.12 0.22
N LEU A 70 -0.42 16.49 -0.18
CA LEU A 70 -1.62 17.19 -0.61
C LEU A 70 -2.15 18.11 0.50
N TYR A 71 -2.22 17.62 1.75
CA TYR A 71 -2.71 18.42 2.86
C TYR A 71 -1.81 19.63 3.19
N ILE A 72 -0.49 19.50 3.03
CA ILE A 72 0.45 20.63 3.10
C ILE A 72 0.16 21.65 1.99
N TRP A 73 -0.03 21.18 0.75
CA TRP A 73 -0.25 22.08 -0.39
C TRP A 73 -1.55 22.87 -0.33
N ILE A 74 -2.62 22.29 0.22
CA ILE A 74 -3.89 23.00 0.41
C ILE A 74 -3.90 23.88 1.68
N GLY A 75 -2.79 23.89 2.44
CA GLY A 75 -2.60 24.72 3.63
C GLY A 75 -3.38 24.23 4.86
N GLU A 76 -3.68 22.94 4.93
CA GLU A 76 -4.42 22.37 6.07
C GLU A 76 -3.51 21.99 7.24
N PHE A 77 -2.23 21.68 6.96
CA PHE A 77 -1.20 21.50 7.99
C PHE A 77 0.01 22.36 7.68
N ASP A 78 0.68 22.84 8.72
CA ASP A 78 1.94 23.58 8.61
C ASP A 78 3.17 22.64 8.55
N TYR A 79 3.08 21.48 9.20
CA TYR A 79 4.17 20.53 9.33
C TYR A 79 3.85 19.19 8.66
N PHE A 80 4.78 18.70 7.84
CA PHE A 80 4.62 17.41 7.15
C PHE A 80 4.43 16.24 8.12
N ALA A 81 5.05 16.28 9.30
CA ALA A 81 4.93 15.22 10.31
C ALA A 81 3.46 15.03 10.76
N ASP A 82 2.75 16.13 11.04
CA ASP A 82 1.35 16.10 11.47
C ASP A 82 0.44 15.65 10.32
N ALA A 83 0.70 16.15 9.11
CA ALA A 83 -0.02 15.73 7.90
C ALA A 83 0.17 14.23 7.60
N PHE A 84 1.39 13.72 7.77
CA PHE A 84 1.72 12.32 7.58
C PHE A 84 1.07 11.43 8.64
N TYR A 85 1.07 11.88 9.90
CA TYR A 85 0.39 11.17 10.98
C TYR A 85 -1.13 11.11 10.74
N PHE A 86 -1.77 12.25 10.44
CA PHE A 86 -3.19 12.29 10.09
C PHE A 86 -3.50 11.38 8.92
N SER A 87 -2.71 11.49 7.84
CA SER A 87 -2.87 10.67 6.65
C SER A 87 -2.74 9.18 6.96
N ALA A 88 -1.74 8.77 7.75
CA ALA A 88 -1.56 7.37 8.13
C ALA A 88 -2.76 6.84 8.94
N VAL A 89 -3.27 7.63 9.89
CA VAL A 89 -4.42 7.28 10.73
C VAL A 89 -5.70 7.20 9.91
N SER A 90 -5.90 8.11 8.96
CA SER A 90 -7.07 8.14 8.07
C SER A 90 -7.03 7.01 7.03
N PHE A 91 -5.90 6.88 6.32
CA PHE A 91 -5.67 5.88 5.27
C PHE A 91 -5.74 4.44 5.82
N SER A 92 -5.27 4.21 7.05
CA SER A 92 -5.41 2.91 7.72
C SER A 92 -6.80 2.67 8.30
N THR A 93 -7.72 3.63 8.19
CA THR A 93 -9.07 3.63 8.80
C THR A 93 -9.10 3.57 10.31
N LEU A 94 -7.97 3.88 10.96
CA LEU A 94 -7.83 3.83 12.40
C LEU A 94 -8.61 4.95 13.08
N GLY A 95 -8.51 6.17 12.55
CA GLY A 95 -9.40 7.28 12.91
C GLY A 95 -9.41 7.65 14.40
N TYR A 96 -8.23 7.79 15.04
CA TYR A 96 -8.13 8.15 16.46
C TYR A 96 -8.93 9.42 16.85
N GLY A 97 -9.08 10.36 15.90
CA GLY A 97 -9.89 11.57 16.10
C GLY A 97 -9.20 12.64 16.94
N ASP A 98 -7.93 12.45 17.26
CA ASP A 98 -7.03 13.41 17.89
C ASP A 98 -6.66 14.56 16.95
N ILE A 99 -6.48 14.26 15.65
CA ILE A 99 -6.35 15.24 14.58
C ILE A 99 -7.49 15.08 13.60
N VAL A 100 -8.19 16.18 13.30
CA VAL A 100 -9.30 16.22 12.34
C VAL A 100 -9.13 17.39 11.38
N LEU A 101 -9.50 17.17 10.12
CA LEU A 101 -9.51 18.24 9.12
C LEU A 101 -10.61 19.26 9.41
N SER A 102 -10.36 20.50 9.02
CA SER A 102 -11.32 21.59 9.02
C SER A 102 -12.57 21.25 8.21
N VAL A 103 -13.68 21.94 8.50
CA VAL A 103 -14.99 21.69 7.88
C VAL A 103 -14.93 21.77 6.35
N SER A 104 -14.05 22.62 5.82
CA SER A 104 -13.79 22.76 4.39
C SER A 104 -13.26 21.48 3.77
N TYR A 105 -12.31 20.80 4.42
CA TYR A 105 -11.56 19.68 3.85
C TYR A 105 -11.91 18.30 4.41
N ARG A 106 -12.77 18.19 5.44
CA ARG A 106 -13.17 16.89 6.04
C ARG A 106 -13.60 15.79 5.07
N ILE A 107 -14.14 16.16 3.90
CA ILE A 107 -14.50 15.19 2.86
C ILE A 107 -13.28 14.49 2.26
N LEU A 108 -12.13 15.16 2.18
CA LEU A 108 -10.86 14.58 1.73
C LEU A 108 -10.41 13.47 2.67
N GLY A 109 -10.53 13.67 3.98
CA GLY A 109 -10.22 12.62 4.97
C GLY A 109 -11.08 11.37 4.78
N ALA A 110 -12.39 11.55 4.53
CA ALA A 110 -13.27 10.42 4.23
C ALA A 110 -12.88 9.69 2.92
N LEU A 111 -12.53 10.44 1.86
CA LEU A 111 -12.07 9.87 0.60
C LEU A 111 -10.74 9.14 0.75
N GLU A 112 -9.83 9.69 1.54
CA GLU A 112 -8.55 9.07 1.88
C GLU A 112 -8.74 7.73 2.60
N ALA A 113 -9.66 7.67 3.57
CA ALA A 113 -9.97 6.41 4.26
C ALA A 113 -10.50 5.35 3.29
N VAL A 114 -11.42 5.71 2.38
CA VAL A 114 -11.93 4.80 1.33
C VAL A 114 -10.79 4.34 0.41
N ASN A 115 -9.92 5.27 0.01
CA ASN A 115 -8.75 4.95 -0.81
C ASN A 115 -7.83 3.96 -0.10
N GLY A 116 -7.56 4.18 1.18
CA GLY A 116 -6.68 3.34 1.95
C GLY A 116 -7.18 1.91 2.13
N VAL A 117 -8.48 1.73 2.40
CA VAL A 117 -9.12 0.39 2.38
C VAL A 117 -8.89 -0.31 1.05
N LEU A 118 -9.10 0.39 -0.07
CA LEU A 118 -8.94 -0.18 -1.41
C LEU A 118 -7.48 -0.60 -1.64
N MET A 119 -6.50 0.25 -1.30
CA MET A 119 -5.09 -0.02 -1.53
C MET A 119 -4.54 -1.15 -0.65
N ILE A 120 -4.96 -1.19 0.61
CA ILE A 120 -4.63 -2.27 1.55
C ILE A 120 -5.25 -3.59 1.06
N GLY A 121 -6.51 -3.57 0.62
CA GLY A 121 -7.19 -4.74 0.08
C GLY A 121 -6.47 -5.34 -1.14
N VAL A 122 -6.11 -4.49 -2.10
CA VAL A 122 -5.36 -4.89 -3.30
C VAL A 122 -3.97 -5.45 -2.93
N SER A 123 -3.25 -4.79 -2.02
CA SER A 123 -1.92 -5.24 -1.57
C SER A 123 -2.01 -6.60 -0.87
N THR A 124 -3.03 -6.80 -0.04
CA THR A 124 -3.27 -8.06 0.68
C THR A 124 -3.58 -9.20 -0.29
N ALA A 125 -4.41 -8.96 -1.31
CA ALA A 125 -4.73 -9.96 -2.33
C ALA A 125 -3.47 -10.45 -3.07
N VAL A 126 -2.58 -9.51 -3.44
CA VAL A 126 -1.32 -9.87 -4.10
C VAL A 126 -0.37 -10.61 -3.16
N LEU A 127 -0.21 -10.15 -1.92
CA LEU A 127 0.61 -10.84 -0.92
C LEU A 127 0.13 -12.29 -0.72
N MET A 128 -1.18 -12.51 -0.60
CA MET A 128 -1.76 -13.84 -0.47
C MET A 128 -1.50 -14.71 -1.69
N SER A 129 -1.61 -14.16 -2.91
CA SER A 129 -1.30 -14.91 -4.14
C SER A 129 0.16 -15.37 -4.19
N VAL A 130 1.09 -14.49 -3.81
CA VAL A 130 2.53 -14.77 -3.75
C VAL A 130 2.85 -15.81 -2.67
N PHE A 131 2.23 -15.67 -1.50
CA PHE A 131 2.41 -16.60 -0.39
C PHE A 131 1.93 -18.01 -0.74
N GLN A 132 0.75 -18.12 -1.37
CA GLN A 132 0.20 -19.40 -1.81
C GLN A 132 1.08 -20.07 -2.87
N ASP A 133 1.60 -19.33 -3.85
CA ASP A 133 2.51 -19.87 -4.87
C ASP A 133 3.83 -20.35 -4.22
N ALA A 134 4.39 -19.54 -3.31
CA ALA A 134 5.62 -19.89 -2.60
C ALA A 134 5.49 -21.16 -1.74
N ILE A 135 4.36 -21.36 -1.07
CA ILE A 135 4.08 -22.59 -0.31
C ILE A 135 3.94 -23.80 -1.23
N ARG A 136 3.16 -23.67 -2.32
CA ARG A 136 2.94 -24.78 -3.27
C ARG A 136 4.27 -25.28 -3.82
N ARG A 137 5.13 -24.38 -4.28
CA ARG A 137 6.47 -24.71 -4.80
C ARG A 137 7.35 -25.39 -3.75
N ALA A 138 7.37 -24.87 -2.52
CA ALA A 138 8.14 -25.46 -1.42
C ALA A 138 7.68 -26.89 -1.07
N LEU A 139 6.37 -27.17 -1.13
CA LEU A 139 5.82 -28.50 -0.88
C LEU A 139 6.08 -29.48 -2.03
N SER A 140 6.00 -29.03 -3.28
CA SER A 140 6.29 -29.86 -4.46
C SER A 140 7.76 -30.25 -4.55
N ALA A 141 8.69 -29.36 -4.18
CA ALA A 141 10.12 -29.66 -4.18
C ALA A 141 10.52 -30.77 -3.18
N ARG A 142 9.78 -30.92 -2.06
CA ARG A 142 10.02 -31.99 -1.06
C ARG A 142 9.48 -33.37 -1.45
N HIS A 143 8.61 -33.47 -2.47
CA HIS A 143 8.10 -34.76 -2.93
C HIS A 143 9.02 -35.46 -3.94
N HIS A 144 10.06 -34.78 -4.41
CA HIS A 144 11.06 -35.31 -5.35
C HIS A 144 12.38 -35.72 -4.67
N GLU A 145 12.46 -35.62 -3.34
CA GLU A 145 13.52 -36.19 -2.48
C GLU A 145 13.01 -37.46 -1.79
#